data_AF-A0A9D2DPI1-F1
#
_entry.id   AF-A0A9D2DPI1-F1
#
_cell.length_a   1.000
_cell.length_b   1.000
_cell.length_c   1.000
_cell.angle_alpha   90.00
_cell.angle_beta   90.00
_cell.angle_gamma   90.00
#
_symmetry.space_group_name_H-M   'P 1'
#
loop_
_entity.id
_entity.type
_entity.pdbx_description
1 polymer ?
#
loop_
_entity_poly.entity_id
_entity_poly.type
_entity_poly.pdbx_seq_one_letter_code
_entity_poly.pdbx_strand_id
1 'polypeptide(L)'
;MRKLERANVDFPMWRKKIDHTFFTYKGTTIPQWLWPLWKLDDRFRGAVTKKNPSAETAILFQGKTYRGFVTVTKPESRGKKVYRLWYEDDLNYEIKRTFLMSYIRCLDDRLRKGNKKSETENPFWKFLDIEYDAARNLFLFTAHYTQKASYPMLFSKLLTSPALKKIDDEAMGKKHVVAYGQEWKPRAEYQNEIGAFNVVYTLVDSKNKRIYVGEAKDLVTRFPRGIPSLRTGIITGTMCFPNRWSHTGKPLSG
;
A
#
# COMPACT_ATOMS: atom_id res chain seq x y z
N MET A 1 -8.11 8.06 -29.02
CA MET A 1 -7.55 9.23 -28.31
C MET A 1 -6.05 9.03 -28.14
N ARG A 2 -5.21 9.76 -28.89
CA ARG A 2 -3.75 9.66 -28.81
C ARG A 2 -3.32 10.33 -27.52
N LYS A 3 -2.88 9.56 -26.52
CA LYS A 3 -2.38 10.17 -25.28
C LYS A 3 -0.97 10.68 -25.58
N LEU A 4 -0.69 11.92 -25.16
CA LEU A 4 0.58 12.59 -25.43
C LEU A 4 1.65 12.12 -24.45
N GLU A 5 2.86 11.94 -24.97
CA GLU A 5 4.04 11.68 -24.17
C GLU A 5 4.38 12.88 -23.28
N ARG A 6 5.01 12.61 -22.13
CA ARG A 6 5.46 13.68 -21.23
C ARG A 6 6.58 14.46 -21.89
N ALA A 7 6.47 15.78 -21.86
CA ALA A 7 7.53 16.70 -22.27
C ALA A 7 8.45 17.09 -21.10
N ASN A 8 7.98 16.97 -19.85
CA ASN A 8 8.72 17.32 -18.64
C ASN A 8 9.48 16.09 -18.10
N VAL A 9 10.57 15.74 -18.77
CA VAL A 9 11.45 14.63 -18.38
C VAL A 9 12.83 15.20 -18.14
N ASP A 10 13.32 15.09 -16.91
CA ASP A 10 14.58 15.70 -16.48
C ASP A 10 15.75 14.70 -16.60
N PHE A 11 15.48 13.40 -16.45
CA PHE A 11 16.47 12.33 -16.50
C PHE A 11 16.03 11.20 -17.44
N PRO A 12 16.94 10.30 -17.86
CA PRO A 12 16.57 9.13 -18.64
C PRO A 12 15.41 8.37 -17.98
N MET A 13 14.28 8.29 -18.69
CA MET A 13 13.02 7.83 -18.13
C MET A 13 12.74 6.38 -18.50
N TRP A 14 12.30 5.62 -17.51
CA TRP A 14 11.78 4.28 -17.69
C TRP A 14 10.27 4.24 -17.45
N ARG A 15 9.52 3.86 -18.49
CA ARG A 15 8.10 3.57 -18.37
C ARG A 15 7.83 2.13 -17.94
N LYS A 16 7.39 1.93 -16.70
CA LYS A 16 7.03 0.61 -16.14
C LYS A 16 5.52 0.40 -16.14
N LYS A 17 5.03 -0.67 -16.76
CA LYS A 17 3.62 -1.12 -16.59
C LYS A 17 3.39 -1.51 -15.14
N ILE A 18 2.30 -1.01 -14.54
CA ILE A 18 1.95 -1.40 -13.17
C ILE A 18 1.24 -2.76 -13.18
N ASP A 19 1.86 -3.75 -12.54
CA ASP A 19 1.41 -5.14 -12.46
C ASP A 19 1.44 -5.67 -11.01
N HIS A 20 1.01 -6.92 -10.84
CA HIS A 20 0.93 -7.56 -9.53
C HIS A 20 2.29 -7.64 -8.82
N THR A 21 3.39 -7.77 -9.56
CA THR A 21 4.73 -7.92 -8.97
C THR A 21 5.14 -6.63 -8.25
N PHE A 22 4.77 -5.48 -8.82
CA PHE A 22 5.03 -4.18 -8.23
C PHE A 22 4.36 -4.06 -6.84
N PHE A 23 3.06 -4.35 -6.75
CA PHE A 23 2.31 -4.28 -5.49
C PHE A 23 2.77 -5.30 -4.42
N THR A 24 3.17 -6.49 -4.87
CA THR A 24 3.42 -7.64 -3.98
C THR A 24 4.83 -7.61 -3.42
N TYR A 25 5.82 -7.47 -4.29
CA TYR A 25 7.22 -7.51 -3.90
C TYR A 25 7.74 -6.13 -3.48
N LYS A 26 6.94 -5.08 -3.67
CA LYS A 26 7.29 -3.68 -3.32
C LYS A 26 8.61 -3.27 -3.97
N GLY A 27 8.74 -3.60 -5.25
CA GLY A 27 9.97 -3.38 -5.98
C GLY A 27 9.92 -3.87 -7.42
N THR A 28 10.94 -3.51 -8.18
CA THR A 28 11.04 -3.83 -9.60
C THR A 28 12.50 -3.88 -10.06
N THR A 29 12.80 -4.79 -10.99
CA THR A 29 14.14 -4.90 -11.57
C THR A 29 14.37 -3.76 -12.55
N ILE A 30 15.48 -3.04 -12.37
CA ILE A 30 15.84 -1.91 -13.22
C ILE A 30 16.38 -2.45 -14.56
N PRO A 31 15.84 -2.01 -15.72
CA PRO A 31 16.33 -2.40 -17.03
C PRO A 31 17.83 -2.14 -17.22
N GLN A 32 18.49 -3.08 -17.93
CA GLN A 32 19.95 -3.03 -18.15
C GLN A 32 20.43 -1.74 -18.81
N TRP A 33 19.67 -1.23 -19.76
CA TRP A 33 20.03 -0.05 -20.53
C TRP A 33 20.11 1.23 -19.67
N LEU A 34 19.46 1.26 -18.51
CA LEU A 34 19.49 2.40 -17.60
C LEU A 34 20.69 2.41 -16.68
N TRP A 35 21.34 1.26 -16.45
CA TRP A 35 22.42 1.17 -15.48
C TRP A 35 23.57 2.15 -15.74
N PRO A 36 24.10 2.29 -16.98
CA PRO A 36 25.12 3.29 -17.26
C PRO A 36 24.56 4.72 -17.22
N LEU A 37 23.31 4.93 -17.65
CA LEU A 37 22.68 6.25 -17.72
C LEU A 37 22.41 6.84 -16.32
N TRP A 38 22.01 5.98 -15.39
CA TRP A 38 21.74 6.32 -14.00
C TRP A 38 22.96 6.15 -13.09
N LYS A 39 24.12 5.75 -13.65
CA LYS A 39 25.38 5.55 -12.91
C LYS A 39 25.22 4.66 -11.67
N LEU A 40 24.43 3.58 -11.79
CA LEU A 40 24.08 2.73 -10.64
C LEU A 40 25.27 1.98 -10.04
N ASP A 41 26.28 1.65 -10.85
CA ASP A 41 27.52 0.98 -10.42
C ASP A 41 28.42 1.90 -9.57
N ASP A 42 28.27 3.22 -9.68
CA ASP A 42 29.06 4.18 -8.90
C ASP A 42 28.51 4.29 -7.48
N ARG A 43 27.18 4.29 -7.35
CA ARG A 43 26.50 4.51 -6.07
C ARG A 43 26.18 3.24 -5.29
N PHE A 44 25.65 2.23 -5.97
CA PHE A 44 25.06 1.04 -5.33
C PHE A 44 25.97 -0.19 -5.41
N ARG A 45 27.27 0.02 -5.63
CA ARG A 45 28.26 -1.06 -5.69
C ARG A 45 28.26 -1.83 -4.36
N GLY A 46 28.10 -3.15 -4.43
CA GLY A 46 28.11 -4.00 -3.23
C GLY A 46 26.88 -3.87 -2.34
N ALA A 47 25.83 -3.16 -2.76
CA ALA A 47 24.54 -3.09 -2.07
C ALA A 47 23.75 -4.40 -2.24
N VAL A 48 24.22 -5.52 -1.69
CA VAL A 48 23.59 -6.84 -1.90
C VAL A 48 22.24 -6.95 -1.19
N THR A 49 22.07 -6.24 -0.06
CA THR A 49 20.87 -6.29 0.76
C THR A 49 20.34 -4.87 1.05
N LYS A 50 19.05 -4.75 1.35
CA LYS A 50 18.43 -3.49 1.78
C LYS A 50 18.99 -2.94 3.10
N LYS A 51 19.65 -3.79 3.89
CA LYS A 51 20.26 -3.40 5.17
C LYS A 51 21.58 -2.64 4.96
N ASN A 52 22.18 -2.74 3.78
CA ASN A 52 23.42 -2.03 3.49
C ASN A 52 23.10 -0.53 3.40
N PRO A 53 23.82 0.35 4.13
CA PRO A 53 23.58 1.79 4.04
C PRO A 53 23.76 2.33 2.61
N SER A 54 24.66 1.73 1.83
CA SER A 54 24.86 2.07 0.42
C SER A 54 23.68 1.73 -0.49
N ALA A 55 22.74 0.89 -0.04
CA ALA A 55 21.52 0.56 -0.78
C ALA A 55 20.46 1.67 -0.67
N GLU A 56 20.55 2.56 0.31
CA GLU A 56 19.49 3.52 0.61
C GLU A 56 19.37 4.61 -0.46
N THR A 57 18.13 4.95 -0.79
CA THR A 57 17.76 6.02 -1.72
C THR A 57 16.41 6.62 -1.31
N ALA A 58 16.06 7.75 -1.90
CA ALA A 58 14.76 8.36 -1.73
C ALA A 58 13.90 8.17 -2.98
N ILE A 59 12.58 8.19 -2.82
CA ILE A 59 11.62 8.17 -3.92
C ILE A 59 10.65 9.34 -3.73
N LEU A 60 10.60 10.27 -4.70
CA LEU A 60 9.61 11.33 -4.74
C LEU A 60 8.39 10.86 -5.55
N PHE A 61 7.22 10.86 -4.92
CA PHE A 61 5.96 10.52 -5.58
C PHE A 61 4.85 11.46 -5.09
N GLN A 62 4.14 12.10 -6.02
CA GLN A 62 3.06 13.07 -5.72
C GLN A 62 3.46 14.16 -4.71
N GLY A 63 4.72 14.64 -4.79
CA GLY A 63 5.25 15.67 -3.90
C GLY A 63 5.65 15.19 -2.51
N LYS A 64 5.52 13.89 -2.21
CA LYS A 64 5.97 13.28 -0.95
C LYS A 64 7.20 12.40 -1.17
N THR A 65 8.12 12.43 -0.22
CA THR A 65 9.34 11.61 -0.25
C THR A 65 9.15 10.35 0.58
N TYR A 66 9.55 9.22 0.02
CA TYR A 66 9.48 7.89 0.62
C TYR A 66 10.85 7.24 0.65
N ARG A 67 11.08 6.31 1.58
CA ARG A 67 12.30 5.50 1.58
C ARG A 67 12.28 4.48 0.47
N GLY A 68 13.43 4.34 -0.19
CA GLY A 68 13.69 3.36 -1.21
C GLY A 68 15.02 2.67 -1.00
N PHE A 69 15.22 1.55 -1.67
CA PHE A 69 16.47 0.82 -1.66
C PHE A 69 16.81 0.29 -3.04
N VAL A 70 18.06 0.39 -3.46
CA VAL A 70 18.56 -0.28 -4.66
C VAL A 70 19.52 -1.37 -4.23
N THR A 71 19.20 -2.61 -4.61
CA THR A 71 20.09 -3.76 -4.37
C THR A 71 20.69 -4.27 -5.67
N VAL A 72 21.93 -4.76 -5.60
CA VAL A 72 22.63 -5.43 -6.69
C VAL A 72 22.94 -6.87 -6.33
N THR A 73 22.50 -7.81 -7.16
CA THR A 73 22.82 -9.24 -7.02
C THR A 73 23.44 -9.77 -8.29
N LYS A 74 24.24 -10.84 -8.21
CA LYS A 74 24.73 -11.59 -9.37
C LYS A 74 24.17 -13.01 -9.27
N PRO A 75 23.00 -13.28 -9.86
CA PRO A 75 22.38 -14.61 -9.78
C PRO A 75 23.28 -15.65 -10.45
N GLU A 76 23.44 -16.83 -9.87
CA GLU A 76 24.25 -17.92 -10.47
C GLU A 76 23.76 -18.30 -11.88
N SER A 77 22.45 -18.21 -12.11
CA SER A 77 21.82 -18.49 -13.41
C SER A 77 21.96 -17.38 -14.46
N ARG A 78 22.50 -16.20 -14.10
CA ARG A 78 22.69 -15.08 -15.02
C ARG A 78 24.12 -14.53 -14.90
N GLY A 79 24.88 -14.56 -15.98
CA GLY A 79 26.26 -14.06 -16.00
C GLY A 79 26.42 -12.56 -15.64
N LYS A 80 25.33 -11.78 -15.65
CA LYS A 80 25.32 -10.33 -15.38
C LYS A 80 24.68 -10.00 -14.02
N LYS A 81 25.17 -8.92 -13.39
CA LYS A 81 24.57 -8.31 -12.20
C LYS A 81 23.10 -7.94 -12.47
N VAL A 82 22.28 -7.76 -11.45
CA VAL A 82 20.88 -7.34 -11.55
C VAL A 82 20.61 -6.28 -10.49
N TYR A 83 20.19 -5.10 -10.93
CA TYR A 83 19.73 -4.03 -10.04
C TYR A 83 18.23 -4.14 -9.80
N ARG A 84 17.81 -3.94 -8.56
CA ARG A 84 16.40 -3.92 -8.19
C ARG A 84 16.12 -2.74 -7.26
N LEU A 85 15.13 -1.94 -7.65
CA LEU A 85 14.58 -0.87 -6.83
C LEU A 85 13.50 -1.46 -5.92
N TRP A 86 13.49 -1.04 -4.66
CA TRP A 86 12.54 -1.45 -3.64
C TRP A 86 11.99 -0.22 -2.92
N TYR A 87 10.81 -0.36 -2.36
CA TYR A 87 10.15 0.66 -1.56
C TYR A 87 9.38 0.05 -0.38
N GLU A 88 8.99 0.90 0.56
CA GLU A 88 8.30 0.52 1.79
C GLU A 88 6.76 0.56 1.64
N ASP A 89 6.05 0.14 2.69
CA ASP A 89 4.58 0.01 2.69
C ASP A 89 3.86 1.33 2.43
N ASP A 90 4.39 2.44 2.93
CA ASP A 90 3.78 3.76 2.78
C ASP A 90 3.68 4.16 1.30
N LEU A 91 4.75 3.96 0.53
CA LEU A 91 4.71 4.19 -0.91
C LEU A 91 3.82 3.16 -1.61
N ASN A 92 3.83 1.90 -1.17
CA ASN A 92 2.97 0.87 -1.75
C ASN A 92 1.48 1.23 -1.63
N TYR A 93 1.08 1.80 -0.48
CA TYR A 93 -0.28 2.27 -0.26
C TYR A 93 -0.67 3.39 -1.25
N GLU A 94 0.21 4.38 -1.45
CA GLU A 94 -0.05 5.50 -2.36
C GLU A 94 -0.04 5.08 -3.84
N ILE A 95 0.80 4.09 -4.20
CA ILE A 95 0.78 3.45 -5.52
C ILE A 95 -0.54 2.69 -5.71
N LYS A 96 -1.00 1.89 -4.72
CA LYS A 96 -2.29 1.17 -4.78
C LYS A 96 -3.45 2.15 -4.97
N ARG A 97 -3.43 3.30 -4.26
CA ARG A 97 -4.42 4.37 -4.39
C ARG A 97 -4.41 5.02 -5.77
N THR A 98 -3.22 5.32 -6.30
CA THR A 98 -3.07 5.97 -7.61
C THR A 98 -3.42 5.02 -8.76
N PHE A 99 -3.01 3.76 -8.67
CA PHE A 99 -3.24 2.72 -9.67
C PHE A 99 -4.33 1.74 -9.25
N LEU A 100 -5.38 2.27 -8.64
CA LEU A 100 -6.47 1.51 -8.04
C LEU A 100 -7.04 0.40 -8.92
N MET A 101 -7.39 0.67 -10.17
CA MET A 101 -7.92 -0.38 -11.06
C MET A 101 -6.89 -1.49 -11.34
N SER A 102 -5.59 -1.17 -11.42
CA SER A 102 -4.56 -2.22 -11.53
C SER A 102 -4.52 -3.06 -10.27
N TYR A 103 -4.64 -2.44 -9.09
CA TYR A 103 -4.64 -3.16 -7.82
C TYR A 103 -5.88 -4.06 -7.65
N ILE A 104 -7.09 -3.55 -7.93
CA ILE A 104 -8.34 -4.34 -7.87
C ILE A 104 -8.25 -5.56 -8.79
N ARG A 105 -7.74 -5.39 -10.00
CA ARG A 105 -7.55 -6.50 -10.93
C ARG A 105 -6.55 -7.52 -10.39
N CYS A 106 -5.42 -7.08 -9.85
CA CYS A 106 -4.46 -8.00 -9.22
C CYS A 106 -5.09 -8.80 -8.07
N LEU A 107 -6.00 -8.19 -7.31
CA LEU A 107 -6.76 -8.90 -6.28
C LEU A 107 -7.74 -9.91 -6.89
N ASP A 108 -8.54 -9.50 -7.88
CA ASP A 108 -9.51 -10.36 -8.57
C ASP A 108 -8.84 -11.56 -9.25
N ASP A 109 -7.72 -11.34 -9.93
CA ASP A 109 -6.90 -12.40 -10.57
C ASP A 109 -6.47 -13.47 -9.56
N ARG A 110 -6.14 -13.08 -8.33
CA ARG A 110 -5.73 -13.99 -7.26
C ARG A 110 -6.92 -14.74 -6.67
N LEU A 111 -8.03 -14.04 -6.44
CA LEU A 111 -9.26 -14.65 -5.94
C LEU A 111 -9.81 -15.70 -6.91
N ARG A 112 -9.64 -15.47 -8.22
CA ARG A 112 -10.02 -16.40 -9.28
C ARG A 112 -9.06 -17.58 -9.48
N LYS A 113 -8.00 -17.71 -8.67
CA LYS A 113 -7.02 -18.82 -8.70
C LYS A 113 -6.51 -19.17 -10.11
N GLY A 114 -6.28 -18.17 -10.97
CA GLY A 114 -5.60 -18.39 -12.25
C GLY A 114 -6.48 -18.68 -13.46
N ASN A 115 -7.80 -18.44 -13.42
CA ASN A 115 -8.62 -18.38 -14.64
C ASN A 115 -8.25 -17.11 -15.46
N LYS A 116 -7.26 -17.26 -16.35
CA LYS A 116 -6.60 -16.22 -17.16
C LYS A 116 -7.52 -15.62 -18.24
N LYS A 117 -8.43 -14.71 -17.88
CA LYS A 117 -9.14 -13.87 -18.88
C LYS A 117 -9.03 -12.36 -18.67
N SER A 118 -8.39 -11.89 -17.60
CA SER A 118 -8.50 -10.49 -17.17
C SER A 118 -7.83 -9.45 -18.08
N GLU A 119 -6.77 -9.79 -18.83
CA GLU A 119 -6.15 -8.83 -19.78
C GLU A 119 -6.99 -8.60 -21.04
N THR A 120 -7.72 -9.61 -21.50
CA THR A 120 -8.65 -9.52 -22.64
C THR A 120 -9.95 -8.81 -22.26
N GLU A 121 -10.45 -9.04 -21.04
CA GLU A 121 -11.70 -8.44 -20.56
C GLU A 121 -11.53 -6.98 -20.13
N ASN A 122 -10.32 -6.56 -19.75
CA ASN A 122 -10.04 -5.17 -19.37
C ASN A 122 -8.58 -4.76 -19.60
N PRO A 123 -8.19 -4.40 -20.84
CA PRO A 123 -6.81 -4.00 -21.15
C PRO A 123 -6.50 -2.62 -20.54
N PHE A 124 -5.62 -2.59 -19.55
CA PHE A 124 -5.18 -1.34 -18.92
C PHE A 124 -3.75 -0.94 -19.32
N TRP A 125 -3.66 0.23 -19.95
CA TRP A 125 -2.42 0.94 -20.24
C TRP A 125 -2.05 1.86 -19.07
N LYS A 126 -1.81 1.29 -17.88
CA LYS A 126 -1.41 2.05 -16.67
C LYS A 126 0.09 1.93 -16.42
N PHE A 127 0.76 3.07 -16.39
CA PHE A 127 2.21 3.12 -16.31
C PHE A 127 2.71 4.04 -15.21
N LEU A 128 3.91 3.74 -14.75
CA LEU A 128 4.67 4.60 -13.88
C LEU A 128 5.95 4.95 -14.62
N ASP A 129 6.15 6.25 -14.82
CA ASP A 129 7.39 6.77 -15.34
C ASP A 129 8.35 6.94 -14.16
N ILE A 130 9.54 6.35 -14.30
CA ILE A 130 10.58 6.32 -13.28
C ILE A 130 11.81 7.01 -13.86
N GLU A 131 12.27 8.05 -13.16
CA GLU A 131 13.49 8.79 -13.46
C GLU A 131 14.42 8.68 -12.25
N TYR A 132 15.74 8.87 -12.44
CA TYR A 132 16.70 8.83 -11.35
C TYR A 132 17.67 10.01 -11.43
N ASP A 133 17.69 10.79 -10.36
CA ASP A 133 18.67 11.83 -10.12
C ASP A 133 19.83 11.26 -9.29
N ALA A 134 20.95 11.00 -9.96
CA ALA A 134 22.14 10.46 -9.32
C ALA A 134 22.80 11.45 -8.34
N ALA A 135 22.65 12.77 -8.56
CA ALA A 135 23.25 13.78 -7.69
C ALA A 135 22.51 13.86 -6.35
N ARG A 136 21.17 13.78 -6.38
CA ARG A 136 20.34 13.79 -5.16
C ARG A 136 20.08 12.41 -4.57
N ASN A 137 20.53 11.34 -5.24
CA ASN A 137 20.19 9.95 -4.90
C ASN A 137 18.68 9.76 -4.74
N LEU A 138 17.93 10.23 -5.75
CA LEU A 138 16.47 10.36 -5.69
C LEU A 138 15.84 9.76 -6.96
N PHE A 139 14.93 8.82 -6.77
CA PHE A 139 14.03 8.38 -7.83
C PHE A 139 12.82 9.30 -7.91
N LEU A 140 12.43 9.69 -9.12
CA LEU A 140 11.22 10.47 -9.36
C LEU A 140 10.17 9.54 -9.98
N PHE A 141 9.07 9.37 -9.28
CA PHE A 141 7.94 8.57 -9.74
C PHE A 141 6.85 9.51 -10.25
N THR A 142 6.46 9.31 -11.50
CA THR A 142 5.35 10.06 -12.11
C THR A 142 4.32 9.09 -12.65
N ALA A 143 3.09 9.22 -12.14
CA ALA A 143 1.98 8.39 -12.61
C ALA A 143 1.62 8.78 -14.05
N HIS A 144 1.71 7.82 -14.97
CA HIS A 144 1.43 8.05 -16.38
C HIS A 144 0.32 7.11 -16.88
N TYR A 145 -0.56 7.66 -17.71
CA TYR A 145 -1.74 6.94 -18.20
C TYR A 145 -2.56 6.25 -17.10
N THR A 146 -3.04 6.99 -16.10
CA THR A 146 -4.02 6.46 -15.16
C THR A 146 -5.40 6.35 -15.81
N GLN A 147 -6.23 5.43 -15.31
CA GLN A 147 -7.65 5.37 -15.62
C GLN A 147 -8.41 5.75 -14.37
N LYS A 148 -9.26 6.77 -14.50
CA LYS A 148 -10.16 7.23 -13.45
C LYS A 148 -11.11 6.08 -13.09
N ALA A 149 -11.18 5.74 -11.81
CA ALA A 149 -12.16 4.78 -11.34
C ALA A 149 -13.55 5.43 -11.40
N SER A 150 -14.60 4.65 -11.70
CA SER A 150 -15.98 5.14 -11.68
C SER A 150 -16.44 5.55 -10.28
N TYR A 151 -15.87 4.95 -9.23
CA TYR A 151 -16.21 5.19 -7.83
C TYR A 151 -14.96 5.43 -6.96
N PRO A 152 -14.19 6.51 -7.22
CA PRO A 152 -12.89 6.72 -6.58
C PRO A 152 -12.98 6.82 -5.05
N MET A 153 -14.06 7.41 -4.53
CA MET A 153 -14.31 7.57 -3.10
C MET A 153 -14.66 6.26 -2.40
N LEU A 154 -15.46 5.39 -3.04
CA LEU A 154 -15.77 4.07 -2.50
C LEU A 154 -14.49 3.26 -2.37
N PHE A 155 -13.69 3.26 -3.43
CA PHE A 155 -12.46 2.47 -3.46
C PHE A 155 -11.38 3.03 -2.53
N SER A 156 -11.24 4.35 -2.36
CA SER A 156 -10.32 4.89 -1.36
C SER A 156 -10.70 4.45 0.05
N LYS A 157 -12.00 4.39 0.37
CA LYS A 157 -12.47 3.85 1.65
C LYS A 157 -12.16 2.35 1.75
N LEU A 158 -12.41 1.57 0.70
CA LEU A 158 -12.10 0.14 0.66
C LEU A 158 -10.59 -0.13 0.86
N LEU A 159 -9.68 0.67 0.28
CA LEU A 159 -8.23 0.53 0.48
C LEU A 159 -7.81 0.62 1.95
N THR A 160 -8.51 1.43 2.74
CA THR A 160 -8.29 1.54 4.19
C THR A 160 -9.06 0.52 5.01
N SER A 161 -9.97 -0.24 4.38
CA SER A 161 -10.89 -1.11 5.09
C SER A 161 -10.17 -2.38 5.60
N PRO A 162 -10.50 -2.83 6.81
CA PRO A 162 -10.00 -4.10 7.35
C PRO A 162 -10.39 -5.28 6.46
N ALA A 163 -11.58 -5.23 5.87
CA ALA A 163 -12.08 -6.25 4.97
C ALA A 163 -11.17 -6.44 3.75
N LEU A 164 -10.75 -5.35 3.10
CA LEU A 164 -9.87 -5.45 1.94
C LEU A 164 -8.46 -5.88 2.34
N LYS A 165 -7.93 -5.41 3.48
CA LYS A 165 -6.63 -5.88 3.99
C LYS A 165 -6.64 -7.38 4.25
N LYS A 166 -7.74 -7.90 4.81
CA LYS A 166 -7.96 -9.34 5.01
C LYS A 166 -7.95 -10.12 3.70
N ILE A 167 -8.73 -9.66 2.72
CA ILE A 167 -8.76 -10.27 1.38
C ILE A 167 -7.38 -10.25 0.72
N ASP A 168 -6.64 -9.14 0.82
CA ASP A 168 -5.29 -9.02 0.26
C ASP A 168 -4.34 -10.02 0.94
N ASP A 169 -4.34 -10.10 2.27
CA ASP A 169 -3.47 -11.01 3.02
C ASP A 169 -3.80 -12.50 2.77
N GLU A 170 -5.09 -12.86 2.68
CA GLU A 170 -5.54 -14.18 2.27
C GLU A 170 -5.09 -14.51 0.84
N ALA A 171 -5.25 -13.56 -0.09
CA ALA A 171 -4.81 -13.70 -1.47
C ALA A 171 -3.27 -13.77 -1.62
N MET A 172 -2.52 -13.22 -0.65
CA MET A 172 -1.06 -13.33 -0.56
C MET A 172 -0.60 -14.61 0.14
N GLY A 173 -1.52 -15.44 0.64
CA GLY A 173 -1.20 -16.65 1.40
C GLY A 173 -0.58 -16.37 2.78
N LYS A 174 -0.75 -15.17 3.33
CA LYS A 174 -0.32 -14.87 4.70
C LYS A 174 -1.25 -15.59 5.68
N LYS A 175 -0.70 -16.44 6.54
CA LYS A 175 -1.46 -17.13 7.58
C LYS A 175 -1.47 -16.30 8.87
N HIS A 176 -2.65 -16.21 9.49
CA HIS A 176 -2.90 -15.66 10.84
C HIS A 176 -2.45 -14.22 11.07
N VAL A 177 -3.18 -13.26 10.50
CA VAL A 177 -3.17 -11.88 11.01
C VAL A 177 -4.11 -11.81 12.21
N VAL A 178 -3.59 -11.44 13.38
CA VAL A 178 -4.37 -11.36 14.63
C VAL A 178 -5.37 -10.22 14.59
N ALA A 179 -4.99 -9.08 14.00
CA ALA A 179 -5.86 -7.93 13.86
C ALA A 179 -5.39 -6.96 12.77
N TYR A 180 -6.35 -6.24 12.20
CA TYR A 180 -6.11 -5.17 11.23
C TYR A 180 -6.37 -3.82 11.89
N GLY A 181 -5.28 -3.07 12.14
CA GLY A 181 -5.36 -1.68 12.59
C GLY A 181 -5.81 -0.75 11.47
N GLN A 182 -6.58 0.26 11.83
CA GLN A 182 -6.90 1.41 10.98
C GLN A 182 -6.28 2.68 11.57
N GLU A 183 -6.08 3.67 10.71
CA GLU A 183 -5.66 4.99 11.14
C GLU A 183 -6.74 5.70 11.95
N TRP A 184 -6.28 6.64 12.77
CA TRP A 184 -7.12 7.53 13.56
C TRP A 184 -7.97 8.41 12.65
N LYS A 185 -9.29 8.44 12.88
CA LYS A 185 -10.24 9.23 12.08
C LYS A 185 -11.14 10.12 12.92
N PRO A 186 -11.65 11.24 12.37
CA PRO A 186 -12.67 12.03 13.02
C PRO A 186 -13.93 11.20 13.27
N ARG A 187 -14.55 11.36 14.44
CA ARG A 187 -15.81 10.67 14.77
C ARG A 187 -16.86 10.86 13.69
N ALA A 188 -17.01 12.03 13.07
CA ALA A 188 -18.01 12.25 12.03
C ALA A 188 -17.93 11.25 10.85
N GLU A 189 -16.76 10.62 10.65
CA GLU A 189 -16.55 9.67 9.57
C GLU A 189 -16.93 8.22 9.90
N TYR A 190 -17.27 7.89 11.16
CA TYR A 190 -17.53 6.49 11.56
C TYR A 190 -18.62 5.81 10.72
N GLN A 191 -19.64 6.56 10.28
CA GLN A 191 -20.76 6.04 9.49
C GLN A 191 -20.34 5.53 8.12
N ASN A 192 -19.15 5.95 7.68
CA ASN A 192 -18.58 5.59 6.39
C ASN A 192 -17.65 4.38 6.47
N GLU A 193 -17.46 3.78 7.64
CA GLU A 193 -16.60 2.62 7.81
C GLU A 193 -17.21 1.38 7.13
N ILE A 194 -16.38 0.70 6.34
CA ILE A 194 -16.77 -0.51 5.62
C ILE A 194 -16.12 -1.71 6.32
N GLY A 195 -16.93 -2.65 6.79
CA GLY A 195 -16.44 -3.91 7.35
C GLY A 195 -15.82 -3.81 8.74
N ALA A 196 -16.14 -2.78 9.52
CA ALA A 196 -15.70 -2.59 10.90
C ALA A 196 -16.48 -3.50 11.88
N PHE A 197 -16.26 -4.81 11.76
CA PHE A 197 -16.85 -5.84 12.62
C PHE A 197 -15.83 -6.42 13.60
N ASN A 198 -16.30 -6.85 14.78
CA ASN A 198 -15.49 -7.39 15.88
C ASN A 198 -14.27 -6.49 16.17
N VAL A 199 -14.56 -5.25 16.57
CA VAL A 199 -13.55 -4.20 16.71
C VAL A 199 -13.34 -3.82 18.16
N VAL A 200 -12.08 -3.56 18.51
CA VAL A 200 -11.72 -2.74 19.66
C VAL A 200 -11.49 -1.33 19.14
N TYR A 201 -12.12 -0.34 19.75
CA TYR A 201 -12.01 1.05 19.36
C TYR A 201 -11.58 1.92 20.53
N THR A 202 -10.77 2.92 20.22
CA THR A 202 -10.32 3.94 21.16
C THR A 202 -10.88 5.29 20.74
N LEU A 203 -11.52 5.97 21.69
CA LEU A 203 -12.03 7.33 21.55
C LEU A 203 -11.18 8.26 22.44
N VAL A 204 -10.68 9.35 21.87
CA VAL A 204 -9.94 10.37 22.61
C VAL A 204 -10.74 11.66 22.63
N ASP A 205 -11.08 12.17 23.81
CA ASP A 205 -11.59 13.53 23.99
C ASP A 205 -10.43 14.44 24.36
N SER A 206 -9.95 15.20 23.37
CA SER A 206 -8.81 16.11 23.54
C SER A 206 -9.11 17.29 24.46
N LYS A 207 -10.37 17.71 24.55
CA LYS A 207 -10.81 18.83 25.40
C LYS A 207 -10.80 18.45 26.88
N ASN A 208 -11.34 17.28 27.18
CA ASN A 208 -11.42 16.77 28.56
C ASN A 208 -10.24 15.88 28.94
N LYS A 209 -9.27 15.66 28.03
CA LYS A 209 -8.10 14.77 28.18
C LYS A 209 -8.50 13.35 28.63
N ARG A 210 -9.57 12.80 28.04
CA ARG A 210 -10.09 11.47 28.38
C ARG A 210 -9.85 10.48 27.25
N ILE A 211 -9.53 9.25 27.63
CA ILE A 211 -9.42 8.12 26.70
C ILE A 211 -10.49 7.12 27.09
N TYR A 212 -11.22 6.63 26.09
CA TYR A 212 -12.21 5.58 26.25
C TYR A 212 -11.88 4.44 25.31
N VAL A 213 -11.91 3.22 25.82
CA VAL A 213 -11.71 2.00 25.03
C VAL A 213 -13.00 1.18 25.12
N GLY A 214 -13.50 0.74 23.97
CA GLY A 214 -14.70 -0.08 23.90
C GLY A 214 -14.58 -1.17 22.85
N GLU A 215 -15.47 -2.16 22.94
CA GLU A 215 -15.61 -3.22 21.96
C GLU A 215 -16.97 -3.13 21.24
N ALA A 216 -17.01 -3.57 19.99
CA ALA A 216 -18.23 -3.61 19.21
C ALA A 216 -18.22 -4.79 18.22
N LYS A 217 -19.36 -5.49 18.12
CA LYS A 217 -19.60 -6.43 17.01
C LYS A 217 -19.71 -5.71 15.68
N ASP A 218 -20.33 -4.53 15.69
CA ASP A 218 -20.49 -3.63 14.55
C ASP A 218 -20.30 -2.20 15.06
N LEU A 219 -19.29 -1.51 14.55
CA LEU A 219 -18.92 -0.16 14.98
C LEU A 219 -20.00 0.88 14.65
N VAL A 220 -20.56 0.80 13.44
CA VAL A 220 -21.50 1.78 12.89
C VAL A 220 -22.80 1.78 13.69
N THR A 221 -23.24 0.60 14.13
CA THR A 221 -24.41 0.47 15.01
C THR A 221 -24.12 0.83 16.47
N ARG A 222 -22.89 0.61 16.96
CA ARG A 222 -22.51 0.87 18.36
C ARG A 222 -22.40 2.36 18.68
N PHE A 223 -21.83 3.16 17.78
CA PHE A 223 -21.49 4.56 18.02
C PHE A 223 -22.68 5.52 18.23
N PRO A 224 -23.79 5.40 17.46
CA PRO A 224 -25.01 6.17 17.73
C PRO A 224 -25.61 5.86 19.10
N ARG A 225 -25.46 4.61 19.57
CA ARG A 225 -25.95 4.11 20.88
C ARG A 225 -24.94 4.34 22.02
N GLY A 226 -23.82 5.00 21.72
CA GLY A 226 -22.70 5.24 22.63
C GLY A 226 -22.88 6.46 23.53
N ILE A 227 -21.97 6.57 24.51
CA ILE A 227 -22.07 7.41 25.71
C ILE A 227 -22.39 8.90 25.38
N PRO A 228 -23.51 9.45 25.89
CA PRO A 228 -23.95 10.83 25.63
C PRO A 228 -22.98 11.94 26.06
N SER A 229 -22.07 11.68 26.99
CA SER A 229 -21.12 12.66 27.55
C SER A 229 -19.86 12.91 26.70
N LEU A 230 -19.72 12.18 25.58
CA LEU A 230 -18.53 12.20 24.72
C LEU A 230 -18.82 12.82 23.34
N ARG A 231 -19.63 13.89 23.27
CA ARG A 231 -20.17 14.43 22.00
C ARG A 231 -19.20 15.28 21.17
N THR A 232 -18.11 15.77 21.74
CA THR A 232 -17.20 16.72 21.07
C THR A 232 -15.76 16.24 21.09
N GLY A 233 -15.10 16.21 19.93
CA GLY A 233 -13.64 16.11 19.82
C GLY A 233 -13.02 14.73 19.64
N ILE A 234 -13.77 13.72 19.17
CA ILE A 234 -13.30 12.34 19.24
C ILE A 234 -12.62 11.84 17.97
N ILE A 235 -11.39 11.38 18.15
CA ILE A 235 -10.60 10.66 17.15
C ILE A 235 -10.71 9.17 17.45
N THR A 236 -11.01 8.35 16.44
CA THR A 236 -11.28 6.92 16.57
C THR A 236 -10.11 6.11 16.00
N GLY A 237 -9.39 5.40 16.86
CA GLY A 237 -8.49 4.33 16.43
C GLY A 237 -9.22 3.00 16.52
N THR A 238 -9.20 2.19 15.47
CA THR A 238 -9.93 0.90 15.43
C THR A 238 -8.99 -0.24 15.08
N MET A 239 -9.18 -1.36 15.80
CA MET A 239 -8.47 -2.60 15.57
C MET A 239 -9.51 -3.70 15.34
N CYS A 240 -9.52 -4.26 14.13
CA CYS A 240 -10.53 -5.22 13.71
C CYS A 240 -9.98 -6.64 13.76
N PHE A 241 -10.70 -7.54 14.42
CA PHE A 241 -10.27 -8.93 14.60
C PHE A 241 -10.99 -9.83 13.58
N PRO A 242 -10.26 -10.65 12.81
CA PRO A 242 -10.85 -11.49 11.77
C PRO A 242 -11.67 -12.66 12.32
N ASN A 243 -11.49 -13.02 13.60
CA ASN A 243 -12.22 -14.08 14.29
C ASN A 243 -13.18 -13.50 15.34
N ARG A 244 -14.29 -14.19 15.58
CA ARG A 244 -15.26 -13.84 16.64
C ARG A 244 -14.58 -14.02 18.00
N TRP A 245 -14.76 -13.06 18.91
CA TRP A 245 -14.48 -13.28 20.32
C TRP A 245 -15.45 -14.36 20.82
N SER A 246 -14.97 -15.58 21.03
CA SER A 246 -15.71 -16.57 21.80
C SER A 246 -15.56 -16.19 23.28
N HIS A 247 -16.64 -15.76 23.93
CA HIS A 247 -16.71 -15.70 25.39
C HIS A 247 -16.75 -17.12 26.00
N THR A 248 -15.78 -17.95 25.64
CA THR A 248 -15.50 -19.24 26.27
C THR A 248 -14.10 -19.17 26.87
N GLY A 249 -13.85 -18.12 27.66
CA GLY A 249 -12.76 -18.15 28.61
C GLY A 249 -13.19 -19.08 29.75
N LYS A 250 -12.74 -20.33 29.73
CA LYS A 250 -12.55 -21.04 31.00
C LYS A 250 -11.55 -20.20 31.80
N PRO A 251 -11.82 -19.91 33.09
CA PRO A 251 -10.84 -19.22 33.91
C PRO A 251 -9.55 -20.04 33.93
N LEU A 252 -8.43 -19.37 33.69
CA LEU A 252 -7.13 -19.92 34.02
C LEU A 252 -7.08 -20.00 35.55
N SER A 253 -7.32 -21.20 36.08
CA SER A 253 -6.93 -21.54 37.45
C SER A 253 -5.41 -21.60 37.49
N GLY A 254 -4.81 -20.66 38.23
CA GLY A 254 -3.48 -20.86 38.82
C GLY A 254 -3.52 -21.87 39.95
#